data_AF-A0A2R6E282-F1
#
_entry.id   AF-A0A2R6E282-F1
#
_cell.length_a   1.000
_cell.length_b   1.000
_cell.length_c   1.000
_cell.angle_alpha   90.00
_cell.angle_beta   90.00
_cell.angle_gamma   90.00
#
_symmetry.space_group_name_H-M   'P 1'
#
loop_
_entity.id
_entity.type
_entity.pdbx_description
1 polymer ?
#
loop_
_entity_poly.entity_id
_entity_poly.type
_entity_poly.pdbx_seq_one_letter_code
_entity_poly.pdbx_strand_id
1 'polypeptide(L)'
;MTPVQVAFGAFTVLVREFVFGYSILVLTLHFALAATILGLLVAASVWTDAAETPVTPDRVRRAGLAALLALPILMVFTPRLLITFGNLVQLVYYAAGFGAFAALTAGALWARELDATRVAAAAGLAAAVVVVQLVAARRAFGDAGQLVVLALTIAAFALAAWAVRRSHPPSVGRVESVGD
;
A
#
# COMPACT_ATOMS: atom_id res chain seq x y z
N MET A 1 9.18 10.53 -13.31
CA MET A 1 9.27 11.31 -12.05
C MET A 1 9.11 12.77 -12.42
N THR A 2 8.27 13.54 -11.71
CA THR A 2 8.09 14.96 -12.06
C THR A 2 9.27 15.78 -11.51
N PRO A 3 9.77 16.80 -12.23
CA PRO A 3 10.84 17.69 -11.76
C PRO A 3 10.56 18.31 -10.39
N VAL A 4 9.28 18.57 -10.09
CA VAL A 4 8.80 19.10 -8.81
C VAL A 4 9.08 18.14 -7.65
N GLN A 5 8.95 16.82 -7.85
CA GLN A 5 9.17 15.85 -6.77
C GLN A 5 10.66 15.69 -6.45
N VAL A 6 11.53 15.79 -7.45
CA VAL A 6 12.98 15.86 -7.25
C VAL A 6 13.33 17.12 -6.46
N ALA A 7 12.72 18.25 -6.79
CA ALA A 7 12.89 19.49 -6.04
C ALA A 7 12.41 19.35 -4.58
N PHE A 8 11.21 18.82 -4.32
CA PHE A 8 10.72 18.61 -2.94
C PHE A 8 11.53 17.56 -2.16
N GLY A 9 12.02 16.51 -2.82
CA GLY A 9 12.90 15.51 -2.20
C GLY A 9 14.31 16.04 -1.94
N ALA A 10 14.83 16.91 -2.79
CA ALA A 10 16.07 17.63 -2.53
C ALA A 10 15.87 18.70 -1.44
N PHE A 11 14.72 19.37 -1.41
CA PHE A 11 14.37 20.40 -0.43
C PHE A 11 14.31 19.83 0.99
N THR A 12 13.81 18.61 1.21
CA THR A 12 13.86 17.97 2.55
C THR A 12 15.29 17.72 3.04
N VAL A 13 16.29 17.66 2.15
CA VAL A 13 17.70 17.45 2.49
C VAL A 13 18.48 18.78 2.55
N LEU A 14 18.19 19.72 1.64
CA LEU A 14 18.86 21.01 1.50
C LEU A 14 18.39 22.05 2.52
N VAL A 15 17.17 21.93 3.05
CA VAL A 15 16.62 22.82 4.08
C VAL A 15 17.18 22.43 5.46
N ARG A 16 18.41 21.90 5.56
CA ARG A 16 19.14 21.87 6.84
C ARG A 16 19.38 23.27 7.40
N GLU A 17 19.36 24.31 6.55
CA GLU A 17 19.77 25.68 6.89
C GLU A 17 18.63 26.68 7.11
N PHE A 18 17.37 26.31 6.87
CA PHE A 18 16.21 27.14 7.22
C PHE A 18 15.39 26.49 8.34
N VAL A 19 14.71 27.34 9.12
CA VAL A 19 13.92 27.05 10.34
C VAL A 19 12.91 25.88 10.24
N PHE A 20 12.72 25.27 9.06
CA PHE A 20 11.72 24.23 8.77
C PHE A 20 12.29 22.86 8.32
N GLY A 21 13.60 22.63 8.38
CA GLY A 21 14.30 21.45 7.81
C GLY A 21 13.87 20.06 8.23
N TYR A 22 13.09 19.95 9.30
CA TYR A 22 12.46 18.71 9.76
C TYR A 22 11.03 18.97 10.25
N SER A 23 10.38 20.01 9.71
CA SER A 23 8.99 20.26 10.05
C SER A 23 8.17 19.04 9.66
N ILE A 24 7.46 18.51 10.65
CA ILE A 24 6.54 17.37 10.48
C ILE A 24 5.55 17.60 9.33
N LEU A 25 5.26 18.86 9.05
CA LEU A 25 4.42 19.32 7.95
C LEU A 25 5.10 19.08 6.59
N VAL A 26 6.36 19.48 6.43
CA VAL A 26 7.13 19.27 5.17
C VAL A 26 7.31 17.77 4.90
N LEU A 27 7.64 16.99 5.92
CA LEU A 27 7.80 15.53 5.77
C LEU A 27 6.48 14.84 5.43
N THR A 28 5.38 15.24 6.09
CA THR A 28 4.04 14.71 5.80
C THR A 28 3.63 15.06 4.37
N LEU A 29 3.83 16.32 3.95
CA LEU A 29 3.52 16.77 2.59
C LEU A 29 4.33 16.01 1.54
N HIS A 30 5.63 15.81 1.78
CA HIS A 30 6.48 15.05 0.86
C HIS A 30 5.97 13.61 0.68
N PHE A 31 5.65 12.93 1.79
CA PHE A 31 5.11 11.57 1.75
C PHE A 31 3.74 11.49 1.07
N ALA A 32 2.85 12.43 1.39
CA ALA A 32 1.53 12.50 0.76
C ALA A 32 1.64 12.74 -0.74
N LEU A 33 2.49 13.67 -1.18
CA LEU A 33 2.72 13.95 -2.59
C LEU A 33 3.33 12.74 -3.31
N ALA A 34 4.32 12.08 -2.71
CA ALA A 34 4.91 10.87 -3.27
C ALA A 34 3.89 9.74 -3.42
N ALA A 35 3.04 9.51 -2.41
CA ALA A 35 1.97 8.52 -2.47
C ALA A 35 0.92 8.86 -3.54
N THR A 36 0.54 10.13 -3.67
CA THR A 36 -0.38 10.60 -4.71
C THR A 36 0.19 10.36 -6.11
N ILE A 37 1.43 10.77 -6.37
CA ILE A 37 2.08 10.56 -7.67
C ILE A 37 2.16 9.07 -7.99
N LEU A 38 2.57 8.25 -7.03
CA LEU A 38 2.62 6.80 -7.20
C LEU A 38 1.22 6.22 -7.48
N GLY A 39 0.19 6.66 -6.76
CA GLY A 39 -1.20 6.23 -6.97
C GLY A 39 -1.70 6.59 -8.37
N LEU A 40 -1.40 7.80 -8.85
CA LEU A 40 -1.74 8.23 -10.21
C LEU A 40 -0.98 7.42 -11.28
N LEU A 41 0.30 7.11 -11.05
CA LEU A 41 1.07 6.26 -11.96
C LEU A 41 0.53 4.84 -12.01
N VAL A 42 0.14 4.28 -10.86
CA VAL A 42 -0.52 2.97 -10.79
C VAL A 42 -1.84 3.01 -11.54
N ALA A 43 -2.66 4.05 -11.34
CA ALA A 43 -3.94 4.19 -12.05
C ALA A 43 -3.74 4.29 -13.57
N ALA A 44 -2.81 5.12 -14.03
CA ALA A 44 -2.45 5.22 -15.43
C ALA A 44 -1.99 3.87 -15.99
N SER A 45 -1.12 3.16 -15.26
CA SER A 45 -0.61 1.84 -15.67
C SER A 45 -1.73 0.80 -15.76
N VAL A 46 -2.64 0.79 -14.78
CA VAL A 46 -3.79 -0.12 -14.76
C VAL A 46 -4.71 0.12 -15.95
N TRP A 47 -5.06 1.38 -16.24
CA TRP A 47 -5.97 1.69 -17.34
C TRP A 47 -5.33 1.48 -18.72
N THR A 48 -4.04 1.79 -18.87
CA THR A 48 -3.31 1.48 -20.10
C THR A 48 -3.23 -0.03 -20.34
N ASP A 49 -2.97 -0.81 -19.30
CA ASP A 49 -2.93 -2.27 -19.41
C ASP A 49 -4.32 -2.87 -19.67
N ALA A 50 -5.36 -2.37 -18.99
CA ALA A 50 -6.74 -2.85 -19.14
C ALA A 50 -7.34 -2.58 -20.54
N ALA A 51 -6.82 -1.57 -21.26
CA ALA A 51 -7.21 -1.31 -22.64
C ALA A 51 -6.81 -2.45 -23.61
N GLU A 52 -5.74 -3.17 -23.29
CA GLU A 52 -5.18 -4.24 -24.13
C GLU A 52 -5.39 -5.63 -23.53
N THR A 53 -5.55 -5.74 -22.20
CA THR A 53 -5.62 -7.00 -21.47
C THR A 53 -6.87 -7.07 -20.59
N PRO A 54 -7.73 -8.09 -20.76
CA PRO A 54 -8.91 -8.25 -19.91
C PRO A 54 -8.57 -8.28 -18.42
N VAL A 55 -9.39 -7.58 -17.62
CA VAL A 55 -9.31 -7.66 -16.17
C VAL A 55 -9.97 -8.95 -15.70
N THR A 56 -9.32 -9.67 -14.79
CA THR A 56 -9.84 -10.93 -14.24
C THR A 56 -9.77 -10.94 -12.71
N PRO A 57 -10.63 -11.73 -12.04
CA PRO A 57 -10.58 -11.87 -10.58
C PRO A 57 -9.20 -12.34 -10.06
N ASP A 58 -8.48 -13.14 -10.84
CA ASP A 58 -7.15 -13.62 -10.46
C ASP A 58 -6.11 -12.49 -10.44
N ARG A 59 -6.24 -11.46 -11.30
CA ARG A 59 -5.37 -10.27 -11.26
C ARG A 59 -5.57 -9.49 -9.96
N VAL A 60 -6.82 -9.28 -9.55
CA VAL A 60 -7.18 -8.67 -8.26
C VAL A 60 -6.59 -9.48 -7.10
N ARG A 61 -6.73 -10.82 -7.17
CA ARG A 61 -6.19 -11.74 -6.17
C ARG A 61 -4.67 -11.67 -6.07
N ARG A 62 -3.94 -11.73 -7.19
CA ARG A 62 -2.47 -11.64 -7.22
C ARG A 62 -1.97 -10.31 -6.66
N ALA A 63 -2.64 -9.21 -7.00
CA ALA A 63 -2.31 -7.89 -6.43
C ALA A 63 -2.46 -7.88 -4.91
N GLY A 64 -3.57 -8.41 -4.40
CA GLY A 64 -3.76 -8.56 -2.95
C GLY A 64 -2.76 -9.49 -2.29
N LEU A 65 -2.40 -10.62 -2.93
CA LEU A 65 -1.35 -11.52 -2.44
C LEU A 65 0.02 -10.85 -2.39
N ALA A 66 0.38 -10.07 -3.40
CA ALA A 66 1.62 -9.30 -3.41
C ALA A 66 1.67 -8.31 -2.23
N ALA A 67 0.55 -7.64 -1.93
CA ALA A 67 0.45 -6.80 -0.74
C ALA A 67 0.58 -7.60 0.56
N LEU A 68 -0.06 -8.78 0.66
CA LEU A 68 0.02 -9.65 1.84
C LEU A 68 1.44 -10.20 2.09
N LEU A 69 2.29 -10.30 1.07
CA LEU A 69 3.70 -10.63 1.25
C LEU A 69 4.51 -9.46 1.81
N ALA A 70 4.15 -8.23 1.43
CA ALA A 70 4.85 -7.02 1.87
C ALA A 70 4.46 -6.56 3.28
N LEU A 71 3.20 -6.73 3.69
CA LEU A 71 2.71 -6.26 4.99
C LEU A 71 3.40 -6.88 6.22
N PRO A 72 3.74 -8.18 6.25
CA PRO A 72 4.56 -8.77 7.33
C PRO A 72 5.94 -8.10 7.47
N ILE A 73 6.54 -7.65 6.37
CA ILE A 73 7.80 -6.90 6.41
C ILE A 73 7.62 -5.62 7.21
N LEU A 74 6.50 -4.92 7.01
CA LEU A 74 6.17 -3.70 7.76
C LEU A 74 5.92 -3.98 9.24
N MET A 75 5.30 -5.11 9.58
CA MET A 75 5.12 -5.51 10.98
C MET A 75 6.47 -5.74 11.67
N VAL A 76 7.34 -6.54 11.05
CA VAL A 76 8.67 -6.88 11.59
C VAL A 76 9.55 -5.62 11.70
N PHE A 77 9.51 -4.75 10.71
CA PHE A 77 10.27 -3.50 10.68
C PHE A 77 9.52 -2.31 11.25
N THR A 78 8.48 -2.53 12.08
CA THR A 78 7.84 -1.45 12.84
C THR A 78 8.93 -0.66 13.58
N PRO A 79 9.05 0.67 13.33
CA PRO A 79 10.25 1.40 13.74
C PRO A 79 10.54 1.30 15.24
N ARG A 80 11.74 0.81 15.57
CA ARG A 80 12.26 0.71 16.94
C ARG A 80 11.46 -0.24 17.87
N LEU A 81 10.53 -1.03 17.33
CA LEU A 81 9.77 -2.00 18.14
C LEU A 81 10.58 -3.29 18.33
N LEU A 82 11.01 -3.90 17.23
CA LEU A 82 11.76 -5.16 17.23
C LEU A 82 13.21 -4.99 16.76
N ILE A 83 13.46 -4.04 15.86
CA ILE A 83 14.73 -3.86 15.16
C ILE A 83 15.12 -2.38 15.15
N THR A 84 16.41 -2.10 15.27
CA THR A 84 16.98 -0.76 15.14
C THR A 84 16.71 -0.19 13.76
N PHE A 85 16.04 0.97 13.72
CA PHE A 85 15.58 1.58 12.47
C PHE A 85 16.68 2.41 11.79
N GLY A 86 17.69 1.72 11.25
CA GLY A 86 18.78 2.31 10.46
C GLY A 86 18.41 2.53 8.99
N ASN A 87 19.34 3.09 8.20
CA ASN A 87 19.12 3.45 6.79
C ASN A 87 18.62 2.28 5.92
N LEU A 88 19.17 1.08 6.09
CA LEU A 88 18.77 -0.09 5.33
C LEU A 88 17.35 -0.57 5.70
N VAL A 89 17.06 -0.69 7.00
CA VAL A 89 15.73 -1.07 7.50
C VAL A 89 14.69 -0.05 7.04
N GLN A 90 15.03 1.23 7.09
CA GLN A 90 14.22 2.29 6.53
C GLN A 90 13.97 2.08 5.03
N LEU A 91 15.00 1.87 4.22
CA LEU A 91 14.83 1.63 2.79
C LEU A 91 13.86 0.47 2.53
N VAL A 92 14.08 -0.68 3.17
CA VAL A 92 13.24 -1.87 2.98
C VAL A 92 11.81 -1.65 3.45
N TYR A 93 11.62 -1.02 4.62
CA TYR A 93 10.30 -0.69 5.15
C TYR A 93 9.50 0.19 4.19
N TYR A 94 10.11 1.25 3.65
CA TYR A 94 9.41 2.14 2.72
C TYR A 94 9.21 1.52 1.35
N ALA A 95 10.17 0.74 0.84
CA ALA A 95 10.01 0.00 -0.41
C ALA A 95 8.85 -1.01 -0.32
N ALA A 96 8.79 -1.81 0.74
CA ALA A 96 7.70 -2.75 0.98
C ALA A 96 6.36 -2.02 1.14
N GLY A 97 6.33 -0.89 1.85
CA GLY A 97 5.11 -0.12 2.08
C GLY A 97 4.55 0.51 0.81
N PHE A 98 5.40 1.14 0.00
CA PHE A 98 4.98 1.69 -1.29
C PHE A 98 4.61 0.59 -2.30
N GLY A 99 5.30 -0.56 -2.26
CA GLY A 99 4.92 -1.74 -3.05
C GLY A 99 3.54 -2.28 -2.67
N ALA A 100 3.26 -2.42 -1.37
CA ALA A 100 1.94 -2.82 -0.87
C ALA A 100 0.86 -1.81 -1.28
N PHE A 101 1.12 -0.51 -1.13
CA PHE A 101 0.21 0.55 -1.57
C PHE A 101 -0.08 0.48 -3.07
N ALA A 102 0.94 0.29 -3.90
CA ALA A 102 0.77 0.16 -5.35
C ALA A 102 -0.07 -1.07 -5.72
N ALA A 103 0.23 -2.22 -5.12
CA ALA A 103 -0.50 -3.45 -5.37
C ALA A 103 -1.97 -3.36 -4.91
N LEU A 104 -2.24 -2.80 -3.73
CA LEU A 104 -3.61 -2.60 -3.23
C LEU A 104 -4.39 -1.60 -4.07
N THR A 105 -3.76 -0.50 -4.50
CA THR A 105 -4.36 0.47 -5.42
C THR A 105 -4.72 -0.18 -6.75
N ALA A 106 -3.82 -0.98 -7.34
CA ALA A 106 -4.09 -1.70 -8.58
C ALA A 106 -5.24 -2.70 -8.42
N GLY A 107 -5.21 -3.51 -7.35
CA GLY A 107 -6.29 -4.44 -7.03
C GLY A 107 -7.63 -3.75 -6.81
N ALA A 108 -7.65 -2.56 -6.19
CA ALA A 108 -8.86 -1.78 -6.00
C ALA A 108 -9.45 -1.31 -7.34
N LEU A 109 -8.61 -0.80 -8.25
CA LEU A 109 -9.06 -0.32 -9.57
C LEU A 109 -9.59 -1.46 -10.45
N TRP A 110 -8.85 -2.56 -10.56
CA TRP A 110 -9.31 -3.75 -11.29
C TRP A 110 -10.61 -4.33 -10.68
N ALA A 111 -10.75 -4.34 -9.35
CA ALA A 111 -11.98 -4.77 -8.72
C ALA A 111 -13.18 -3.85 -9.04
N ARG A 112 -12.94 -2.55 -9.28
CA ARG A 112 -14.01 -1.64 -9.73
C ARG A 112 -14.45 -1.93 -11.16
N GLU A 113 -13.54 -2.25 -12.05
CA GLU A 113 -13.86 -2.62 -13.44
C GLU A 113 -14.67 -3.93 -13.52
N LEU A 114 -14.53 -4.81 -12.53
CA LEU A 114 -15.32 -6.03 -12.37
C LEU A 114 -16.62 -5.83 -11.56
N ASP A 115 -17.02 -4.58 -11.27
CA ASP A 115 -18.15 -4.23 -10.40
C ASP A 115 -18.11 -4.86 -8.98
N ALA A 116 -16.94 -5.33 -8.55
CA ALA A 116 -16.69 -5.89 -7.22
C ALA A 116 -16.46 -4.78 -6.17
N THR A 117 -17.45 -3.88 -6.03
CA THR A 117 -17.38 -2.64 -5.24
C THR A 117 -16.89 -2.83 -3.81
N ARG A 118 -17.29 -3.89 -3.11
CA ARG A 118 -16.84 -4.16 -1.74
C ARG A 118 -15.36 -4.56 -1.69
N VAL A 119 -14.90 -5.36 -2.65
CA VAL A 119 -13.48 -5.75 -2.78
C VAL A 119 -12.64 -4.51 -3.11
N ALA A 120 -13.13 -3.67 -4.04
CA ALA A 120 -12.51 -2.40 -4.36
C ALA A 120 -12.40 -1.47 -3.15
N ALA A 121 -13.48 -1.33 -2.37
CA ALA A 121 -13.49 -0.50 -1.17
C ALA A 121 -12.51 -1.01 -0.10
N ALA A 122 -12.47 -2.32 0.15
CA ALA A 122 -11.55 -2.89 1.13
C ALA A 122 -10.08 -2.75 0.70
N ALA A 123 -9.76 -3.01 -0.58
CA ALA A 123 -8.42 -2.84 -1.10
C ALA A 123 -8.00 -1.35 -1.09
N GLY A 124 -8.89 -0.44 -1.49
CA GLY A 124 -8.65 1.00 -1.44
C GLY A 124 -8.47 1.52 -0.01
N LEU A 125 -9.27 1.05 0.94
CA LEU A 125 -9.12 1.40 2.36
C LEU A 125 -7.80 0.85 2.92
N ALA A 126 -7.42 -0.39 2.59
CA ALA A 126 -6.14 -0.95 2.97
C ALA A 126 -4.98 -0.11 2.41
N ALA A 127 -5.05 0.33 1.15
CA ALA A 127 -4.07 1.22 0.54
C ALA A 127 -3.95 2.55 1.30
N ALA A 128 -5.08 3.18 1.65
CA ALA A 128 -5.11 4.41 2.44
C ALA A 128 -4.48 4.22 3.83
N VAL A 129 -4.82 3.12 4.52
CA VAL A 129 -4.24 2.77 5.82
C VAL A 129 -2.72 2.58 5.70
N VAL A 130 -2.23 1.94 4.62
CA VAL A 130 -0.79 1.81 4.36
C VAL A 130 -0.12 3.17 4.17
N VAL A 131 -0.74 4.14 3.49
CA VAL A 131 -0.14 5.48 3.38
C VAL A 131 -0.12 6.20 4.73
N VAL A 132 -1.22 6.12 5.48
CA VAL A 132 -1.31 6.72 6.82
C VAL A 132 -0.26 6.15 7.77
N GLN A 133 -0.06 4.82 7.79
CA GLN A 133 0.96 4.22 8.64
C GLN A 133 2.38 4.64 8.22
N LEU A 134 2.66 4.84 6.93
CA LEU A 134 4.00 5.23 6.46
C LEU A 134 4.37 6.64 6.94
N VAL A 135 3.37 7.54 6.99
CA VAL A 135 3.49 8.86 7.60
C VAL A 135 3.61 8.75 9.11
N ALA A 136 2.77 7.94 9.76
CA ALA A 136 2.80 7.74 11.22
C ALA A 136 4.15 7.16 11.69
N ALA A 137 4.71 6.21 10.94
CA ALA A 137 6.01 5.59 11.20
C ALA A 137 7.17 6.60 11.18
N ARG A 138 7.03 7.72 10.44
CA ARG A 138 7.99 8.83 10.52
C ARG A 138 7.90 9.65 11.78
N ARG A 139 6.73 9.66 12.42
CA ARG A 139 6.46 10.43 13.64
C ARG A 139 6.49 9.60 14.91
N ALA A 140 6.56 8.27 14.82
CA ALA A 140 6.35 7.38 15.96
C ALA A 140 7.43 7.58 17.05
N PHE A 141 7.16 8.47 18.00
CA PHE A 141 7.96 8.68 19.20
C PHE A 141 7.32 7.89 20.36
N GLY A 142 8.12 7.05 21.03
CA GLY A 142 7.67 6.25 22.17
C GLY A 142 6.76 5.06 21.80
N ASP A 143 6.46 4.25 22.81
CA ASP A 143 5.81 2.93 22.67
C ASP A 143 4.39 3.06 22.08
N ALA A 144 3.63 4.08 22.49
CA ALA A 144 2.29 4.32 21.96
C ALA A 144 2.29 4.54 20.44
N GLY A 145 3.28 5.28 19.91
CA GLY A 145 3.41 5.51 18.48
C GLY A 145 3.73 4.22 17.71
N GLN A 146 4.54 3.34 18.30
CA GLN A 146 4.87 2.04 17.72
C GLN A 146 3.66 1.12 17.66
N LEU A 147 2.86 1.07 18.73
CA LEU A 147 1.63 0.28 18.79
C LEU A 147 0.60 0.77 17.78
N VAL A 148 0.48 2.09 17.57
CA VAL A 148 -0.39 2.65 16.53
C VAL A 148 0.05 2.21 15.13
N VAL A 149 1.36 2.27 14.82
CA VAL A 149 1.87 1.82 13.52
C VAL A 149 1.58 0.33 13.32
N LEU A 150 1.86 -0.51 14.33
CA LEU A 150 1.59 -1.94 14.27
C LEU A 150 0.09 -2.23 14.07
N ALA A 151 -0.79 -1.55 14.81
CA ALA A 151 -2.23 -1.71 14.69
C ALA A 151 -2.74 -1.33 13.29
N LEU A 152 -2.22 -0.25 12.70
CA LEU A 152 -2.52 0.12 11.32
C LEU A 152 -2.04 -0.94 10.33
N THR A 153 -0.86 -1.53 10.54
CA THR A 153 -0.36 -2.61 9.68
C THR A 153 -1.25 -3.86 9.77
N ILE A 154 -1.70 -4.23 10.97
CA ILE A 154 -2.64 -5.34 11.18
C ILE A 154 -3.99 -5.05 10.51
N ALA A 155 -4.50 -3.83 10.64
CA ALA A 155 -5.75 -3.43 9.98
C ALA A 155 -5.63 -3.51 8.44
N ALA A 156 -4.54 -3.00 7.87
CA ALA A 156 -4.26 -3.12 6.43
C ALA A 156 -4.16 -4.59 6.00
N PHE A 157 -3.50 -5.43 6.79
CA PHE A 157 -3.39 -6.87 6.53
C PHE A 157 -4.75 -7.56 6.53
N ALA A 158 -5.58 -7.29 7.53
CA ALA A 158 -6.92 -7.86 7.63
C ALA A 158 -7.81 -7.46 6.45
N LEU A 159 -7.77 -6.18 6.04
CA LEU A 159 -8.51 -5.68 4.88
C LEU A 159 -8.03 -6.32 3.57
N ALA A 160 -6.71 -6.41 3.37
CA ALA A 160 -6.11 -7.05 2.21
C ALA A 160 -6.46 -8.55 2.14
N ALA A 161 -6.35 -9.26 3.27
CA ALA A 161 -6.71 -10.67 3.36
C ALA A 161 -8.19 -10.91 3.08
N TRP A 162 -9.06 -10.04 3.59
CA TRP A 162 -10.47 -10.08 3.30
C TRP A 162 -10.75 -9.87 1.79
N ALA A 163 -10.12 -8.88 1.16
CA ALA A 163 -10.27 -8.60 -0.26
C ALA A 163 -9.83 -9.80 -1.13
N VAL A 164 -8.68 -10.41 -0.81
CA VAL A 164 -8.15 -11.62 -1.48
C VAL A 164 -9.08 -12.82 -1.32
N ARG A 165 -9.66 -13.03 -0.13
CA ARG A 165 -10.60 -14.14 0.09
C ARG A 165 -11.90 -13.95 -0.71
N ARG A 166 -12.32 -12.70 -0.90
CA ARG A 166 -13.57 -12.34 -1.60
C ARG A 166 -13.41 -12.23 -3.12
N SER A 167 -12.19 -12.20 -3.65
CA SER A 167 -11.92 -12.25 -5.09
C SER A 167 -11.92 -13.68 -5.67
N HIS A 168 -12.11 -14.70 -4.83
CA HIS A 168 -12.27 -16.08 -5.28
C HIS A 168 -13.70 -16.31 -5.81
N PRO A 169 -13.89 -16.80 -7.04
CA PRO A 169 -15.20 -17.33 -7.44
C PRO A 169 -15.53 -18.56 -6.57
N PRO A 170 -16.80 -18.76 -6.18
CA PRO A 170 -17.21 -19.99 -5.52
C PRO A 170 -16.85 -21.18 -6.43
N SER A 171 -16.21 -22.20 -5.87
CA SER A 171 -16.01 -23.45 -6.58
C SER A 171 -17.37 -24.00 -6.96
N VAL A 172 -17.71 -23.94 -8.26
CA VAL A 172 -18.88 -24.65 -8.78
C VAL A 172 -18.68 -26.11 -8.38
N GLY A 173 -19.62 -26.61 -7.58
CA GLY A 173 -19.60 -27.98 -7.09
C GLY A 173 -19.43 -28.94 -8.25
N ARG A 174 -18.60 -29.96 -8.02
CA ARG A 174 -18.55 -31.20 -8.79
C ARG A 174 -19.98 -31.56 -9.22
N VAL A 175 -20.30 -31.36 -10.48
CA VAL A 175 -21.54 -31.86 -11.08
C VAL A 175 -21.43 -33.38 -10.95
N GLU A 176 -22.31 -33.95 -10.12
CA GLU A 176 -22.53 -35.38 -10.08
C GLU A 176 -22.78 -35.85 -11.51
N SER A 177 -21.93 -36.74 -12.01
CA SER A 177 -22.21 -37.48 -13.22
C SER A 177 -23.42 -38.37 -12.91
N VAL A 178 -24.61 -37.87 -13.19
CA VAL A 178 -25.75 -38.72 -13.51
C VAL A 178 -25.40 -39.34 -14.85
N GLY A 179 -24.85 -40.55 -14.78
CA GLY A 179 -24.62 -41.44 -15.91
C GLY A 179 -25.66 -42.55 -15.83
N ASP A 180 -26.28 -42.79 -16.98
CA ASP A 180 -27.47 -43.62 -17.25
C ASP A 180 -27.35 -45.10 -16.89
#